data_AF-A0A086A381-F1
#
_entry.id   AF-A0A086A381-F1
#
_cell.length_a   1.000
_cell.length_b   1.000
_cell.length_c   1.000
_cell.angle_alpha   90.00
_cell.angle_beta   90.00
_cell.angle_gamma   90.00
#
_symmetry.space_group_name_H-M   'P 1'
#
loop_
_entity.id
_entity.type
_entity.pdbx_description
1 polymer ?
#
loop_
_entity_poly.entity_id
_entity_poly.type
_entity_poly.pdbx_seq_one_letter_code
_entity_poly.pdbx_strand_id
1 'polypeptide(L)'
;MTLFNFYVNDEERKELINFILSRLTKIIPDVLYESKEYKTVENVQDFNKCMENKDIRYFLLDSSYVIEDLDFLEIIIENNARYKISQRIGGPYLDLVFYLGHAEDATIPYKRSELDFYPRFIHLNSTEEFKATTELKSYYSDVVKFIKTRCRSVKRNGKLYWISKEVLKEINFNDEK
;
A
#
# COMPACT_ATOMS: atom_id res chain seq x y z
N MET A 1 9.66 10.59 -2.78
CA MET A 1 8.82 9.37 -2.67
C MET A 1 9.70 8.19 -3.02
N THR A 2 9.71 7.15 -2.19
CA THR A 2 10.39 5.88 -2.48
C THR A 2 9.31 4.87 -2.82
N LEU A 3 9.30 4.39 -4.05
CA LEU A 3 8.35 3.39 -4.55
C LEU A 3 9.03 2.01 -4.56
N PHE A 4 8.44 1.03 -3.88
CA PHE A 4 8.85 -0.37 -3.93
C PHE A 4 7.81 -1.21 -4.64
N ASN A 5 8.13 -1.64 -5.86
CA ASN A 5 7.28 -2.49 -6.69
C ASN A 5 7.57 -3.97 -6.43
N PHE A 6 6.52 -4.77 -6.26
CA PHE A 6 6.62 -6.21 -6.07
C PHE A 6 5.43 -6.94 -6.71
N TYR A 7 5.58 -8.24 -6.95
CA TYR A 7 4.56 -9.09 -7.56
C TYR A 7 4.38 -10.32 -6.67
N VAL A 8 3.17 -10.48 -6.13
CA VAL A 8 2.78 -11.52 -5.17
C VAL A 8 1.37 -11.99 -5.50
N ASN A 9 1.08 -13.27 -5.26
CA ASN A 9 -0.25 -13.83 -5.47
C ASN A 9 -1.20 -13.47 -4.31
N ASP A 10 -2.47 -13.88 -4.40
CA ASP A 10 -3.48 -13.46 -3.42
C ASP A 10 -3.25 -14.03 -2.03
N GLU A 11 -2.70 -15.24 -1.90
CA GLU A 11 -2.37 -15.80 -0.59
C GLU A 11 -1.22 -15.03 0.06
N GLU A 12 -0.19 -14.67 -0.72
CA GLU A 12 0.92 -13.85 -0.23
C GLU A 12 0.50 -12.41 0.13
N ARG A 13 -0.53 -11.86 -0.54
CA ARG A 13 -1.16 -10.58 -0.13
C ARG A 13 -1.80 -10.71 1.25
N LYS A 14 -2.53 -11.80 1.51
CA LYS A 14 -3.15 -12.06 2.82
C LYS A 14 -2.08 -12.25 3.90
N GLU A 15 -0.98 -12.95 3.61
CA GLU A 15 0.15 -13.06 4.53
C GLU A 15 0.77 -11.70 4.87
N LEU A 16 0.95 -10.83 3.86
CA LEU A 16 1.44 -9.48 4.07
C LEU A 16 0.50 -8.65 4.95
N ILE A 17 -0.81 -8.74 4.71
CA ILE A 17 -1.80 -8.08 5.55
C ILE A 17 -1.75 -8.59 6.99
N ASN A 18 -1.69 -9.91 7.21
CA ASN A 18 -1.52 -10.48 8.55
C ASN A 18 -0.25 -9.98 9.24
N PHE A 19 0.87 -9.93 8.51
CA PHE A 19 2.13 -9.41 9.04
C PHE A 19 2.01 -7.94 9.45
N ILE A 20 1.36 -7.11 8.63
CA ILE A 20 1.12 -5.71 8.93
C ILE A 20 0.23 -5.56 10.17
N LEU A 21 -0.90 -6.27 10.23
CA LEU A 21 -1.85 -6.23 11.36
C LEU A 21 -1.21 -6.69 12.68
N SER A 22 -0.24 -7.62 12.62
CA SER A 22 0.48 -8.10 13.81
C SER A 22 1.35 -7.02 14.48
N ARG A 23 1.59 -5.88 13.81
CA ARG A 23 2.45 -4.79 14.29
C ARG A 23 1.67 -3.58 14.83
N LEU A 24 0.45 -3.79 15.35
CA LEU A 24 -0.42 -2.71 15.87
C LEU A 24 -0.68 -1.59 14.83
N THR A 25 -0.63 -1.94 13.55
CA THR A 25 -0.86 -1.01 12.45
C THR A 25 -2.34 -1.05 12.06
N LYS A 26 -2.96 0.11 11.92
CA LYS A 26 -4.25 0.27 11.25
C LYS A 26 -4.05 0.27 9.75
N ILE A 27 -4.82 -0.55 9.04
CA ILE A 27 -4.89 -0.55 7.58
C ILE A 27 -6.22 0.07 7.19
N ILE A 28 -6.20 1.14 6.39
CA ILE A 28 -7.40 1.91 6.02
C ILE A 28 -7.50 1.97 4.50
N PRO A 29 -8.60 1.52 3.86
CA PRO A 29 -8.79 1.68 2.43
C PRO A 29 -8.83 3.16 2.01
N ASP A 30 -8.11 3.55 0.95
CA ASP A 30 -8.21 4.90 0.36
C ASP A 30 -9.42 4.96 -0.58
N VAL A 31 -10.60 5.16 0.02
CA VAL A 31 -11.89 5.23 -0.68
C VAL A 31 -12.65 6.52 -0.32
N LEU A 32 -13.76 6.75 -1.02
CA LEU A 32 -14.69 7.82 -0.67
C LEU A 32 -15.71 7.32 0.35
N TYR A 33 -15.67 7.89 1.55
CA TYR A 33 -16.55 7.55 2.66
C TYR A 33 -17.86 8.36 2.62
N GLU A 34 -18.90 7.82 3.23
CA GLU A 34 -20.22 8.47 3.34
C GLU A 34 -20.31 9.45 4.52
N SER A 35 -19.41 9.32 5.49
CA SER A 35 -19.29 10.17 6.67
C SER A 35 -17.80 10.45 6.96
N LYS A 36 -17.52 11.30 7.95
CA LYS A 36 -16.16 11.55 8.47
C LYS A 36 -15.69 10.43 9.40
N GLU A 37 -15.99 9.18 9.03
CA GLU A 37 -15.56 7.98 9.73
C GLU A 37 -14.94 7.02 8.72
N TYR A 38 -13.75 6.50 9.05
CA TYR A 38 -13.05 5.54 8.20
C TYR A 38 -13.22 4.13 8.76
N LYS A 39 -13.23 3.16 7.85
CA LYS A 39 -13.19 1.73 8.20
C LYS A 39 -11.75 1.26 8.23
N THR A 40 -11.44 0.38 9.17
CA THR A 40 -10.15 -0.32 9.24
C THR A 40 -10.31 -1.76 8.77
N VAL A 41 -9.29 -2.27 8.08
CA VAL A 41 -9.13 -3.70 7.87
C VAL A 41 -8.55 -4.27 9.16
N GLU A 42 -9.29 -5.13 9.86
CA GLU A 42 -8.88 -5.68 11.16
C GLU A 42 -8.38 -7.13 11.06
N ASN A 43 -8.69 -7.80 9.96
CA ASN A 43 -8.38 -9.20 9.72
C ASN A 43 -8.40 -9.49 8.20
N VAL A 44 -8.04 -10.72 7.82
CA VAL A 44 -8.02 -11.17 6.42
C VAL A 44 -9.42 -11.19 5.80
N GLN A 45 -10.46 -11.45 6.57
CA GLN A 45 -11.84 -11.46 6.06
C GLN A 45 -12.26 -10.06 5.61
N ASP A 46 -11.91 -9.02 6.38
CA ASP A 46 -12.18 -7.64 5.99
C ASP A 46 -11.33 -7.23 4.79
N PHE A 47 -10.07 -7.68 4.72
CA PHE A 47 -9.23 -7.48 3.54
C PHE A 47 -9.86 -8.11 2.29
N ASN A 48 -10.37 -9.34 2.40
CA ASN A 48 -11.04 -10.00 1.27
C ASN A 48 -12.27 -9.22 0.80
N LYS A 49 -13.09 -8.68 1.72
CA LYS A 49 -14.22 -7.80 1.36
C LYS A 49 -13.77 -6.54 0.61
N CYS A 50 -12.67 -5.92 1.04
CA CYS A 50 -12.08 -4.78 0.33
C CYS A 50 -11.66 -5.16 -1.10
N MET A 51 -11.02 -6.32 -1.27
CA MET A 51 -10.64 -6.83 -2.60
C MET A 51 -11.86 -7.14 -3.48
N GLU A 52 -12.94 -7.69 -2.92
CA GLU A 52 -14.22 -7.91 -3.61
C GLU A 52 -14.86 -6.59 -4.07
N ASN A 53 -14.77 -5.55 -3.24
CA ASN A 53 -15.21 -4.18 -3.57
C ASN A 53 -14.26 -3.43 -4.52
N LYS A 54 -13.15 -4.07 -4.92
CA LYS A 54 -12.10 -3.49 -5.78
C LYS A 54 -11.35 -2.32 -5.14
N ASP A 55 -11.26 -2.30 -3.81
CA ASP A 55 -10.42 -1.35 -3.09
C ASP A 55 -8.95 -1.76 -3.31
N ILE A 56 -8.20 -0.94 -4.04
CA ILE A 56 -6.83 -1.29 -4.45
C ILE A 56 -5.75 -0.61 -3.61
N ARG A 57 -6.07 0.49 -2.93
CA ARG A 57 -5.10 1.32 -2.20
C ARG A 57 -5.47 1.37 -0.74
N TYR A 58 -4.46 1.26 0.10
CA TYR A 58 -4.59 1.20 1.55
C TYR A 58 -3.53 2.08 2.19
N PHE A 59 -3.95 2.87 3.16
CA PHE A 59 -3.10 3.59 4.07
C PHE A 59 -2.67 2.70 5.21
N LEU A 60 -1.35 2.64 5.48
CA LEU A 60 -0.81 1.97 6.66
C LEU A 60 -0.48 3.01 7.72
N LEU A 61 -1.10 2.89 8.89
CA LEU A 61 -0.91 3.79 10.04
C LEU A 61 -0.45 2.99 11.24
N ASP A 62 0.81 3.12 11.60
CA ASP A 62 1.29 2.64 12.89
C ASP A 62 0.91 3.66 13.98
N SER A 63 0.33 3.18 15.07
CA SER A 63 -0.03 4.04 16.21
C SER A 63 1.19 4.72 16.85
N SER A 64 2.40 4.17 16.68
CA SER A 64 3.62 4.70 17.28
C SER A 64 4.11 6.03 16.67
N TYR A 65 3.60 6.45 15.51
CA TYR A 65 4.00 7.71 14.86
C TYR A 65 2.83 8.68 14.60
N VAL A 66 1.74 8.57 15.36
CA VAL A 66 0.60 9.49 15.27
C VAL A 66 0.97 10.84 15.89
N ILE A 67 0.98 11.89 15.07
CA ILE A 67 1.18 13.27 15.53
C ILE A 67 -0.18 13.97 15.72
N GLU A 68 -1.10 13.77 14.78
CA GLU A 68 -2.48 14.29 14.81
C GLU A 68 -3.47 13.21 14.32
N ASP A 69 -4.78 13.43 14.46
CA ASP A 69 -5.82 12.54 13.92
C ASP A 69 -6.07 12.76 12.42
N LEU A 70 -6.61 11.74 11.74
CA LEU A 70 -6.84 11.78 10.28
C LEU A 70 -7.90 12.84 9.98
N ASP A 71 -7.61 13.67 8.99
CA ASP A 71 -8.55 14.68 8.51
C ASP A 71 -9.24 14.21 7.22
N PHE A 72 -10.37 14.82 6.91
CA PHE A 72 -11.20 14.49 5.77
C PHE A 72 -11.43 15.71 4.87
N LEU A 73 -11.14 15.54 3.58
CA LEU A 73 -11.60 16.45 2.54
C LEU A 73 -13.03 16.08 2.15
N GLU A 74 -13.94 17.03 2.29
CA GLU A 74 -15.31 16.90 1.78
C GLU A 74 -15.34 17.20 0.27
N ILE A 75 -15.99 16.33 -0.48
CA ILE A 75 -16.15 16.39 -1.93
C ILE A 75 -17.63 16.21 -2.25
N ILE A 76 -18.18 17.09 -3.09
CA ILE A 76 -19.58 16.97 -3.55
C ILE A 76 -19.61 16.20 -4.88
N ILE A 77 -20.31 15.06 -4.88
CA ILE A 77 -20.51 14.22 -6.07
C ILE A 77 -22.01 13.99 -6.23
N GLU A 78 -22.59 14.40 -7.36
CA GLU A 78 -24.02 14.23 -7.66
C GLU A 78 -24.94 14.74 -6.53
N ASN A 79 -24.61 15.91 -5.96
CA ASN A 79 -25.30 16.54 -4.82
C ASN A 79 -25.21 15.77 -3.48
N ASN A 80 -24.39 14.73 -3.39
CA ASN A 80 -24.11 14.03 -2.14
C ASN A 80 -22.70 14.37 -1.64
N ALA A 81 -22.58 14.62 -0.33
CA ALA A 81 -21.28 14.77 0.31
C ALA A 81 -20.58 13.40 0.41
N ARG A 82 -19.32 13.36 0.01
CA ARG A 82 -18.40 12.24 0.18
C ARG A 82 -17.13 12.74 0.84
N TYR A 83 -16.48 11.88 1.60
CA TYR A 83 -15.32 12.25 2.40
C TYR A 83 -14.10 11.43 1.99
N LYS A 84 -13.04 12.10 1.58
CA LYS A 84 -11.75 11.49 1.28
C LYS A 84 -10.79 11.75 2.42
N ILE A 85 -9.99 10.75 2.80
CA ILE A 85 -8.93 10.97 3.80
C ILE A 85 -7.86 11.91 3.22
N SER A 86 -7.55 12.94 3.99
CA SER A 86 -6.50 13.90 3.68
C SER A 86 -5.17 13.50 4.30
N GLN A 87 -4.06 13.90 3.68
CA GLN A 87 -2.74 13.81 4.29
C GLN A 87 -2.60 14.90 5.37
N ARG A 88 -2.58 14.51 6.66
CA ARG A 88 -2.36 15.38 7.84
C ARG A 88 -0.86 15.57 8.16
N ILE A 89 -0.53 16.43 9.14
CA ILE A 89 0.74 16.29 9.87
C ILE A 89 0.71 14.94 10.57
N GLY A 90 1.59 13.98 10.23
CA GLY A 90 1.37 12.60 10.69
C GLY A 90 0.64 11.69 9.71
N GLY A 91 0.41 12.11 8.45
CA GLY A 91 -0.50 11.47 7.48
C GLY A 91 -0.24 9.99 7.23
N PRO A 92 -1.09 9.29 6.46
CA PRO A 92 -0.70 7.96 6.03
C PRO A 92 0.59 8.09 5.22
N TYR A 93 1.65 7.56 5.80
CA TYR A 93 3.00 7.76 5.31
C TYR A 93 3.47 6.63 4.42
N LEU A 94 2.72 5.53 4.48
CA LEU A 94 2.88 4.37 3.66
C LEU A 94 1.57 4.07 2.96
N ASP A 95 1.64 4.02 1.64
CA ASP A 95 0.55 3.55 0.82
C ASP A 95 0.91 2.15 0.34
N LEU A 96 -0.02 1.21 0.53
CA LEU A 96 0.05 -0.14 0.00
C LEU A 96 -0.99 -0.26 -1.10
N VAL A 97 -0.55 -0.63 -2.30
CA VAL A 97 -1.41 -0.79 -3.46
C VAL A 97 -1.36 -2.22 -3.97
N PHE A 98 -2.52 -2.80 -4.22
CA PHE A 98 -2.70 -4.12 -4.82
C PHE A 98 -3.53 -3.99 -6.10
N TYR A 99 -2.86 -3.89 -7.25
CA TYR A 99 -3.59 -3.86 -8.52
C TYR A 99 -4.32 -5.19 -8.76
N LEU A 100 -5.45 -5.13 -9.46
CA LEU A 100 -6.33 -6.30 -9.69
C LEU A 100 -6.03 -7.01 -11.01
N GLY A 101 -5.30 -6.37 -11.92
CA GLY A 101 -5.01 -6.90 -13.25
C GLY A 101 -3.65 -6.45 -13.78
N HIS A 102 -3.36 -6.86 -15.00
CA HIS A 102 -2.18 -6.49 -15.76
C HIS A 102 -2.55 -6.36 -17.24
N ALA A 103 -1.76 -5.60 -18.01
CA ALA A 103 -1.88 -5.57 -19.45
C ALA A 103 -1.24 -6.83 -20.06
N GLU A 104 -1.77 -7.31 -21.18
CA GLU A 104 -1.27 -8.54 -21.85
C GLU A 104 0.20 -8.39 -22.30
N ASP A 105 0.62 -7.17 -22.64
CA ASP A 105 1.97 -6.82 -23.08
C ASP A 105 2.88 -6.36 -21.93
N ALA A 106 2.45 -6.50 -20.68
CA ALA A 106 3.23 -6.09 -19.53
C ALA A 106 4.55 -6.87 -19.44
N THR A 107 5.65 -6.16 -19.16
CA THR A 107 6.99 -6.77 -18.98
C THR A 107 6.96 -7.89 -17.94
N ILE A 108 6.17 -7.71 -16.88
CA ILE A 108 5.82 -8.77 -15.94
C ILE A 108 4.32 -9.02 -16.14
N PRO A 109 3.90 -10.15 -16.73
CA PRO A 109 2.49 -10.45 -17.00
C PRO A 109 1.80 -10.93 -15.71
N TYR A 110 1.78 -10.07 -14.69
CA TYR A 110 1.17 -10.34 -13.41
C TYR A 110 0.71 -9.06 -12.73
N LYS A 111 -0.29 -9.17 -11.86
CA LYS A 111 -0.81 -8.04 -11.09
C LYS A 111 0.27 -7.47 -10.16
N ARG A 112 0.60 -6.20 -10.37
CA ARG A 112 1.61 -5.47 -9.60
C ARG A 112 1.08 -5.11 -8.21
N SER A 113 1.99 -4.96 -7.27
CA SER A 113 1.77 -4.35 -5.97
C SER A 113 2.81 -3.25 -5.72
N GLU A 114 2.45 -2.24 -4.95
CA GLU A 114 3.30 -1.09 -4.63
C GLU A 114 3.29 -0.85 -3.12
N LEU A 115 4.46 -0.51 -2.58
CA LEU A 115 4.58 0.09 -1.27
C LEU A 115 5.30 1.43 -1.44
N ASP A 116 4.57 2.51 -1.22
CA ASP A 116 5.08 3.87 -1.32
C ASP A 116 5.46 4.39 0.04
N PHE A 117 6.59 5.09 0.11
CA PHE A 117 7.05 5.81 1.28
C PHE A 117 7.30 7.28 0.97
N TYR A 118 6.71 8.14 1.78
CA TYR A 118 6.86 9.59 1.69
C TYR A 118 7.92 10.08 2.68
N PRO A 119 9.18 10.30 2.22
CA PRO A 119 10.24 10.77 3.12
C PRO A 119 10.02 12.20 3.61
N ARG A 120 9.20 12.97 2.88
CA ARG A 120 8.80 14.34 3.16
C ARG A 120 7.40 14.60 2.66
N PHE A 121 6.68 15.53 3.29
CA PHE A 121 5.29 15.85 2.98
C PHE A 121 4.93 17.27 3.41
N ILE A 122 3.90 17.84 2.80
CA ILE A 122 3.35 19.17 3.10
C ILE A 122 1.95 18.97 3.67
N HIS A 123 1.62 19.69 4.75
CA HIS A 123 0.30 19.59 5.36
C HIS A 123 -0.77 20.35 4.56
N LEU A 124 -1.99 19.81 4.59
CA LEU A 124 -3.19 20.51 4.13
C LEU A 124 -3.26 21.91 4.78
N ASN A 125 -3.36 22.96 3.98
CA ASN A 125 -3.39 24.36 4.43
C ASN A 125 -2.08 24.87 5.10
N SER A 126 -0.95 24.19 4.93
CA SER A 126 0.37 24.67 5.35
C SER A 126 1.36 24.70 4.18
N THR A 127 2.40 25.52 4.31
CA THR A 127 3.57 25.52 3.41
C THR A 127 4.79 24.84 4.03
N GLU A 128 4.68 24.35 5.26
CA GLU A 128 5.77 23.70 5.97
C GLU A 128 5.98 22.26 5.45
N GLU A 129 7.24 21.92 5.15
CA GLU A 129 7.66 20.57 4.76
C GLU A 129 8.15 19.80 5.99
N PHE A 130 7.50 18.68 6.27
CA PHE A 130 7.86 17.79 7.38
C PHE A 130 8.67 16.60 6.87
N LYS A 131 9.54 16.04 7.73
CA LYS A 131 10.33 14.84 7.41
C LYS A 131 9.73 13.60 8.07
N ALA A 132 9.82 12.47 7.37
CA ALA A 132 9.52 11.16 7.95
C ALA A 132 10.38 10.85 9.18
N THR A 133 9.74 10.37 10.24
CA THR A 133 10.40 9.95 11.50
C THR A 133 11.28 8.73 11.29
N THR A 134 12.15 8.43 12.26
CA THR A 134 13.04 7.26 12.19
C THR A 134 12.25 5.95 12.32
N GLU A 135 11.22 5.96 13.17
CA GLU A 135 10.30 4.88 13.45
C GLU A 135 9.56 4.46 12.19
N LEU A 136 9.02 5.43 11.44
CA LEU A 136 8.35 5.21 10.18
C LEU A 136 9.28 4.60 9.11
N LYS A 137 10.52 5.10 9.01
CA LYS A 137 11.53 4.54 8.10
C LYS A 137 11.89 3.10 8.47
N SER A 138 11.96 2.80 9.77
CA SER A 138 12.20 1.44 10.28
C SER A 138 11.03 0.53 9.93
N TYR A 139 9.80 1.01 10.15
CA TYR A 139 8.58 0.28 9.83
C TYR A 139 8.49 -0.07 8.34
N TYR A 140 8.68 0.93 7.45
CA TYR A 140 8.79 0.71 6.01
C TYR A 140 9.84 -0.35 5.66
N SER A 141 11.04 -0.23 6.24
CA SER A 141 12.14 -1.15 5.99
C SER A 141 11.79 -2.59 6.38
N ASP A 142 11.04 -2.77 7.46
CA ASP A 142 10.62 -4.10 7.91
C ASP A 142 9.55 -4.72 7.02
N VAL A 143 8.58 -3.93 6.55
CA VAL A 143 7.61 -4.39 5.54
C VAL A 143 8.33 -4.79 4.25
N VAL A 144 9.28 -3.98 3.77
CA VAL A 144 10.11 -4.31 2.60
C VAL A 144 10.92 -5.59 2.83
N LYS A 145 11.53 -5.78 4.01
CA LYS A 145 12.27 -7.01 4.34
C LYS A 145 11.35 -8.23 4.26
N PHE A 146 10.15 -8.14 4.85
CA PHE A 146 9.17 -9.23 4.82
C PHE A 146 8.74 -9.58 3.38
N ILE A 147 8.56 -8.60 2.50
CA ILE A 147 8.25 -8.87 1.09
C ILE A 147 9.45 -9.54 0.40
N LYS A 148 10.66 -9.05 0.65
CA LYS A 148 11.89 -9.59 0.06
C LYS A 148 12.21 -11.02 0.47
N THR A 149 11.76 -11.52 1.62
CA THR A 149 11.96 -12.94 1.99
C THR A 149 11.16 -13.90 1.11
N ARG A 150 10.05 -13.41 0.52
CA ARG A 150 9.17 -14.16 -0.39
C ARG A 150 9.55 -13.97 -1.86
N CYS A 151 10.18 -12.84 -2.17
CA CYS A 151 10.55 -12.47 -3.53
C CYS A 151 11.97 -12.91 -3.92
N ARG A 152 12.15 -13.17 -5.21
CA ARG A 152 13.44 -13.18 -5.89
C ARG A 152 13.57 -11.86 -6.66
N SER A 153 14.79 -11.34 -6.74
CA SER A 153 15.10 -10.22 -7.63
C SER A 153 15.38 -10.75 -9.03
N VAL A 154 14.68 -10.20 -10.03
CA VAL A 154 14.74 -10.63 -11.42
C VAL A 154 14.98 -9.43 -12.32
N LYS A 155 15.92 -9.53 -13.27
CA LYS A 155 16.26 -8.43 -14.18
C LYS A 155 15.58 -8.64 -15.53
N ARG A 156 14.86 -7.63 -16.04
CA ARG A 156 14.23 -7.62 -17.38
C ARG A 156 14.36 -6.25 -18.01
N ASN A 157 14.75 -6.20 -19.28
CA ASN A 157 14.96 -4.94 -20.01
C ASN A 157 15.82 -3.94 -19.22
N GLY A 158 16.89 -4.45 -18.58
CA GLY A 158 17.80 -3.65 -17.74
C GLY A 158 17.28 -3.27 -16.35
N LYS A 159 15.99 -3.47 -16.05
CA LYS A 159 15.35 -3.10 -14.78
C LYS A 159 15.21 -4.28 -13.82
N LEU A 160 15.31 -4.03 -12.52
CA LEU A 160 15.15 -5.03 -11.47
C LEU A 160 13.70 -5.07 -10.97
N TYR A 161 13.14 -6.26 -10.81
CA TYR A 161 11.80 -6.53 -10.31
C TYR A 161 11.86 -7.49 -9.13
N TRP A 162 10.99 -7.32 -8.14
CA TRP A 162 10.82 -8.24 -7.03
C TRP A 162 9.58 -9.09 -7.25
N ILE A 163 9.77 -10.37 -7.59
CA ILE A 163 8.70 -11.28 -7.97
C ILE A 163 8.72 -12.45 -7.00
N SER A 164 7.57 -12.80 -6.43
CA SER A 164 7.48 -13.91 -5.50
C SER A 164 7.81 -15.24 -6.16
N LYS A 165 8.30 -16.18 -5.36
CA LYS A 165 8.66 -17.51 -5.85
C LYS A 165 7.45 -18.27 -6.40
N GLU A 166 6.27 -18.08 -5.82
CA GLU A 166 5.05 -18.71 -6.30
C GLU A 166 4.57 -18.07 -7.60
N VAL A 167 4.59 -16.73 -7.69
CA VAL A 167 4.28 -16.05 -8.94
C VAL A 167 5.21 -16.51 -10.06
N LEU A 168 6.52 -16.62 -9.82
CA LEU A 168 7.48 -17.14 -10.81
C LEU A 168 7.20 -18.55 -11.32
N LYS A 169 6.43 -19.37 -10.58
CA LYS A 169 5.96 -20.68 -11.06
C LYS A 169 4.69 -20.56 -11.90
N GLU A 170 3.82 -19.59 -11.56
CA GLU A 170 2.57 -19.30 -12.28
C GLU A 170 2.84 -18.68 -13.65
N ILE A 171 3.79 -17.73 -13.71
CA ILE A 171 4.23 -17.13 -14.96
C ILE A 171 5.40 -17.95 -15.50
N ASN A 172 5.26 -18.58 -16.67
CA ASN A 172 6.33 -19.34 -17.34
C ASN A 172 7.54 -18.42 -17.66
N PHE A 173 8.36 -18.18 -16.65
CA PHE A 173 9.43 -17.21 -16.69
C PHE A 173 10.68 -17.86 -17.27
N ASN A 174 10.87 -17.75 -18.59
CA ASN A 174 12.15 -18.09 -19.21
C ASN A 174 13.17 -17.01 -18.84
N ASP A 175 13.97 -17.23 -17.79
CA ASP A 175 15.09 -16.36 -17.42
C ASP A 175 16.00 -16.19 -18.65
N GLU A 176 15.82 -15.10 -19.41
CA GLU A 176 16.78 -14.72 -20.44
C GLU A 176 17.99 -14.18 -19.69
N LYS A 177 19.08 -14.95 -19.79
CA LYS A 177 20.38 -14.67 -19.17
C LYS A 177 20.96 -13.35 -19.64
#